data_AF-A0A0Q6A9P1-F1
#
_entry.id   AF-A0A0Q6A9P1-F1
#
_cell.length_a   1.000
_cell.length_b   1.000
_cell.length_c   1.000
_cell.angle_alpha   90.00
_cell.angle_beta   90.00
_cell.angle_gamma   90.00
#
_symmetry.space_group_name_H-M   'P 1'
#
loop_
_entity.id
_entity.type
_entity.pdbx_description
1 polymer ?
#
loop_
_entity_poly.entity_id
_entity_poly.type
_entity_poly.pdbx_seq_one_letter_code
_entity_poly.pdbx_strand_id
1 'polypeptide(L)'
;MYKGRFGDYYIIKTWLLVVVVSPLFYTLFVGYNDGKFDFNDYFTFVFLSIVFGFVIAIPSYVIIEILYRILSKTKLSNWNIFSIISFFSLITTNISYYLFFGKNMFRDEAKIGGLPFVVIYSLFLMTGLLYFKKNLKSKKL
;
A
#
# COMPACT_ATOMS: atom_id res chain seq x y z
N MET A 1 21.73 8.55 8.75
CA MET A 1 20.44 7.95 8.36
C MET A 1 19.49 8.06 9.55
N TYR A 2 18.33 8.70 9.41
CA TYR A 2 17.39 8.91 10.53
C TYR A 2 16.68 7.59 10.87
N LYS A 3 16.92 7.07 12.08
CA LYS A 3 16.14 5.97 12.66
C LYS A 3 14.80 6.53 13.14
N GLY A 4 13.75 6.30 12.36
CA GLY A 4 12.40 6.68 12.75
C GLY A 4 11.92 5.93 14.00
N ARG A 5 10.90 6.49 14.66
CA ARG A 5 10.22 5.93 15.84
C ARG A 5 9.65 4.51 15.66
N PHE A 6 9.50 4.03 14.42
CA PHE A 6 8.97 2.74 14.00
C PHE A 6 10.04 1.82 13.37
N GLY A 7 11.31 2.19 13.51
CA GLY A 7 12.45 1.44 13.00
C GLY A 7 12.85 1.85 11.59
N ASP A 8 13.99 1.33 11.15
CA ASP A 8 14.51 1.62 9.82
C ASP A 8 13.60 1.03 8.75
N TYR A 9 13.32 1.86 7.74
CA TYR A 9 12.59 1.47 6.53
C TYR A 9 11.13 1.05 6.77
N TYR A 10 10.51 1.49 7.88
CA TYR A 10 9.13 1.15 8.23
C TYR A 10 8.12 1.45 7.10
N ILE A 11 8.14 2.67 6.57
CA ILE A 11 7.23 3.10 5.51
C ILE A 11 7.53 2.35 4.21
N ILE A 12 8.80 2.27 3.80
CA ILE A 12 9.14 1.61 2.53
C ILE A 12 8.88 0.10 2.55
N LYS A 13 9.05 -0.59 3.68
CA LYS A 13 8.70 -2.01 3.82
C LYS A 13 7.20 -2.24 3.66
N THR A 14 6.39 -1.39 4.30
CA THR A 14 4.94 -1.38 4.12
C THR A 14 4.63 -1.22 2.64
N TRP A 15 5.23 -0.23 2.00
CA TRP A 15 5.01 0.11 0.61
C TRP A 15 5.36 -0.99 -0.38
N LEU A 16 6.53 -1.63 -0.23
CA LEU A 16 6.93 -2.76 -1.05
C LEU A 16 5.96 -3.93 -0.90
N LEU A 17 5.51 -4.20 0.33
CA LEU A 17 4.50 -5.23 0.58
C LEU A 17 3.21 -4.91 -0.19
N VAL A 18 2.75 -3.67 -0.19
CA VAL A 18 1.52 -3.34 -0.91
C VAL A 18 1.72 -3.41 -2.43
N VAL A 19 2.74 -2.73 -2.97
CA VAL A 19 2.97 -2.64 -4.42
C VAL A 19 3.26 -4.01 -5.05
N VAL A 20 3.91 -4.93 -4.34
CA VAL A 20 4.28 -6.24 -4.89
C VAL A 20 3.27 -7.32 -4.53
N VAL A 21 2.83 -7.40 -3.27
CA VAL A 21 2.01 -8.52 -2.79
C VAL A 21 0.53 -8.31 -3.10
N SER A 22 0.04 -7.06 -3.08
CA SER A 22 -1.39 -6.82 -3.32
C SER A 22 -1.83 -7.19 -4.75
N PRO A 23 -1.06 -6.87 -5.82
CA PRO A 23 -1.44 -7.30 -7.17
C PRO A 23 -1.42 -8.83 -7.32
N LEU A 24 -0.41 -9.50 -6.76
CA LEU A 24 -0.34 -10.97 -6.76
C LEU A 24 -1.57 -11.58 -6.10
N PHE A 25 -1.96 -11.06 -4.94
CA PHE A 25 -3.13 -11.55 -4.20
C PHE A 25 -4.44 -11.26 -4.94
N TYR A 26 -4.55 -10.08 -5.55
CA TYR A 26 -5.71 -9.71 -6.37
C TYR A 26 -5.87 -10.66 -7.57
N THR A 27 -4.78 -10.96 -8.27
CA THR A 27 -4.78 -11.90 -9.40
C THR A 27 -5.21 -13.30 -8.97
N LEU A 28 -4.72 -13.80 -7.84
CA LEU A 28 -5.18 -15.08 -7.30
C LEU A 28 -6.67 -15.06 -6.94
N PHE A 29 -7.14 -13.96 -6.34
CA PHE A 29 -8.55 -13.79 -5.98
C PHE A 29 -9.47 -13.77 -7.20
N VAL A 30 -9.11 -13.03 -8.25
CA VAL A 30 -9.91 -12.98 -9.50
C VAL A 30 -9.85 -14.33 -10.22
N GLY A 31 -8.67 -14.92 -10.38
CA GLY A 31 -8.50 -16.21 -11.05
C GLY A 31 -9.24 -17.36 -10.37
N TYR A 32 -9.33 -17.34 -9.04
CA TYR A 32 -10.13 -18.31 -8.28
C TYR A 32 -11.63 -18.15 -8.51
N ASN A 33 -12.14 -16.91 -8.55
CA ASN A 33 -13.58 -16.65 -8.68
C ASN A 33 -14.10 -16.82 -10.12
N ASP A 34 -13.31 -16.47 -11.14
CA ASP A 34 -13.75 -16.52 -12.54
C ASP A 34 -13.59 -17.91 -13.19
N GLY A 35 -12.87 -18.83 -12.53
CA GLY A 35 -12.67 -20.21 -12.99
C GLY A 35 -11.91 -20.36 -14.32
N LYS A 36 -11.48 -19.25 -14.93
CA LYS A 36 -10.70 -19.18 -16.17
C LYS A 36 -9.34 -18.59 -15.84
N PHE A 37 -8.36 -19.47 -15.68
CA PHE A 37 -6.98 -19.10 -15.41
C PHE A 37 -6.15 -19.12 -16.70
N ASP A 38 -6.04 -17.99 -17.40
CA ASP A 38 -5.05 -17.82 -18.48
C ASP A 38 -3.77 -17.20 -17.92
N PHE A 39 -2.75 -18.03 -17.75
CA PHE A 39 -1.49 -17.64 -17.12
C PHE A 39 -0.83 -16.42 -17.78
N ASN A 40 -0.94 -16.26 -19.10
CA ASN A 40 -0.28 -15.16 -19.82
C ASN A 40 -0.93 -13.81 -19.55
N ASP A 41 -2.26 -13.76 -19.54
CA ASP A 41 -3.02 -12.54 -19.26
C ASP A 41 -2.81 -12.09 -17.81
N TYR A 42 -2.83 -13.04 -16.87
CA TYR A 42 -2.60 -12.77 -15.45
C TYR A 42 -1.16 -12.35 -15.16
N PHE A 43 -0.17 -13.00 -15.77
CA PHE A 43 1.23 -12.60 -15.62
C PHE A 43 1.45 -11.18 -16.14
N THR A 44 0.90 -10.88 -17.32
CA THR A 44 0.95 -9.53 -17.91
C THR A 44 0.28 -8.51 -16.99
N PHE A 45 -0.88 -8.84 -16.43
CA PHE A 45 -1.57 -8.00 -15.47
C PHE A 45 -0.74 -7.73 -14.21
N VAL A 46 -0.16 -8.77 -13.58
CA VAL A 46 0.66 -8.63 -12.38
C VAL A 46 1.87 -7.75 -12.67
N PHE A 47 2.57 -8.03 -13.77
CA PHE A 47 3.75 -7.27 -14.16
C PHE A 47 3.42 -5.79 -14.36
N LEU A 48 2.39 -5.48 -15.15
CA LEU A 48 1.95 -4.09 -15.36
C LEU A 48 1.48 -3.45 -14.05
N SER A 49 0.74 -4.15 -13.22
CA SER A 49 0.24 -3.63 -11.94
C SER A 49 1.37 -3.30 -10.97
N ILE A 50 2.43 -4.09 -10.93
CA ILE A 50 3.62 -3.79 -10.12
C ILE A 50 4.35 -2.58 -10.68
N VAL A 51 4.59 -2.53 -12.00
CA VAL A 51 5.30 -1.41 -12.65
C VAL A 51 4.54 -0.10 -12.46
N PHE A 52 3.25 -0.07 -12.80
CA PHE A 52 2.40 1.09 -12.58
C PHE A 52 2.23 1.39 -11.09
N GLY A 53 2.12 0.36 -10.25
CA GLY A 53 2.06 0.47 -8.81
C GLY A 53 3.24 1.25 -8.26
N PHE A 54 4.48 0.96 -8.69
CA PHE A 54 5.64 1.75 -8.29
C PHE A 54 5.50 3.23 -8.71
N VAL A 55 5.17 3.49 -9.97
CA VAL A 55 5.08 4.87 -10.50
C VAL A 55 3.99 5.68 -9.80
N ILE A 56 2.77 5.15 -9.71
CA ILE A 56 1.59 5.82 -9.15
C ILE A 56 1.81 6.17 -7.69
N ALA A 57 2.54 5.30 -7.00
CA ALA A 57 2.44 5.26 -5.57
C ALA A 57 3.71 5.92 -4.93
N ILE A 58 4.81 6.12 -5.68
CA ILE A 58 5.95 6.98 -5.26
C ILE A 58 5.53 8.33 -4.64
N PRO A 59 4.63 9.14 -5.23
CA PRO A 59 4.20 10.41 -4.63
C PRO A 59 3.61 10.25 -3.23
N SER A 60 2.74 9.25 -3.03
CA SER A 60 2.14 8.98 -1.72
C SER A 60 3.20 8.51 -0.73
N TYR A 61 4.11 7.62 -1.14
CA TYR A 61 5.24 7.20 -0.31
C TYR A 61 6.06 8.41 0.19
N VAL A 62 6.44 9.32 -0.71
CA VAL A 62 7.24 10.50 -0.39
C VAL A 62 6.52 11.40 0.61
N ILE A 63 5.23 11.69 0.38
CA ILE A 63 4.41 12.50 1.29
C ILE A 63 4.37 11.87 2.69
N ILE A 64 4.11 10.57 2.77
CA ILE A 64 4.01 9.84 4.04
C ILE A 64 5.35 9.78 4.77
N GLU A 65 6.45 9.57 4.05
CA GLU A 65 7.80 9.55 4.62
C GLU A 65 8.18 10.93 5.20
N ILE A 66 7.85 12.02 4.50
CA ILE A 66 8.05 13.39 5.00
C ILE A 66 7.20 13.62 6.25
N LEU A 67 5.90 13.32 6.18
CA LEU A 67 4.98 13.48 7.31
C LEU A 67 5.45 12.68 8.53
N TYR A 68 5.91 11.46 8.30
CA TYR A 68 6.43 10.58 9.34
C TYR A 68 7.68 11.15 10.02
N ARG A 69 8.62 11.70 9.25
CA ARG A 69 9.83 12.35 9.81
C ARG A 69 9.50 13.58 10.63
N ILE A 70 8.50 14.36 10.22
CA ILE A 70 8.03 15.54 10.96
C ILE A 70 7.37 15.08 12.27
N LEU A 71 6.38 14.20 12.19
CA LEU A 71 5.62 13.73 13.35
C LEU A 71 6.49 12.98 14.35
N SER A 72 7.49 12.23 13.90
CA SER A 72 8.38 11.47 14.77
C SER A 72 9.22 12.36 15.70
N LYS A 73 9.40 13.65 15.37
CA LYS A 73 10.09 14.65 16.21
C LYS A 73 9.16 15.35 17.22
N THR A 74 7.85 15.12 17.14
CA THR A 74 6.87 15.74 18.04
C THR A 74 6.74 14.98 19.36
N LYS A 75 6.14 15.61 20.37
CA LYS A 75 5.80 14.98 21.66
C LYS A 75 4.54 14.09 21.61
N LEU A 76 3.96 13.88 20.42
CA LEU A 76 2.78 13.02 20.25
C LEU A 76 3.07 11.58 20.68
N SER A 77 2.03 10.84 21.09
CA SER A 77 2.15 9.42 21.44
C SER A 77 2.41 8.56 20.19
N ASN A 78 3.01 7.38 20.36
CA ASN A 78 3.22 6.44 19.26
C ASN A 78 1.91 6.03 18.58
N TRP A 79 0.83 5.90 19.37
CA TRP A 79 -0.48 5.58 18.82
C TRP A 79 -1.02 6.71 17.96
N ASN A 80 -0.90 7.96 18.41
CA ASN A 80 -1.39 9.11 17.65
C ASN A 80 -0.63 9.24 16.32
N ILE A 81 0.70 9.13 16.33
CA ILE A 81 1.51 9.20 15.10
C ILE A 81 1.13 8.05 14.16
N PHE A 82 0.98 6.83 14.69
CA PHE A 82 0.58 5.69 13.89
C PHE A 82 -0.79 5.90 13.23
N SER A 83 -1.78 6.39 13.97
CA SER A 83 -3.12 6.65 13.45
C SER A 83 -3.10 7.73 12.37
N ILE A 84 -2.39 8.83 12.58
CA ILE A 84 -2.24 9.90 11.59
C ILE A 84 -1.57 9.36 10.32
N ILE A 85 -0.45 8.66 10.45
CA ILE A 85 0.25 8.06 9.31
C ILE A 85 -0.63 7.07 8.57
N SER A 86 -1.37 6.22 9.27
CA SER A 86 -2.26 5.24 8.64
C SER A 86 -3.38 5.93 7.86
N PHE A 87 -4.02 6.93 8.46
CA PHE A 87 -5.07 7.71 7.84
C PHE A 87 -4.60 8.43 6.57
N PHE A 88 -3.49 9.17 6.66
CA PHE A 88 -2.94 9.86 5.50
C PHE A 88 -2.41 8.89 4.45
N SER A 89 -1.86 7.73 4.84
CA SER A 89 -1.40 6.72 3.88
C SER A 89 -2.58 6.19 3.07
N LEU A 90 -3.70 5.88 3.72
CA LEU A 90 -4.92 5.46 3.03
C LEU A 90 -5.40 6.56 2.07
N ILE A 91 -5.51 7.80 2.53
CA ILE A 91 -6.00 8.91 1.70
C ILE A 91 -5.10 9.13 0.49
N THR A 92 -3.81 9.37 0.72
CA THR A 92 -2.88 9.73 -0.36
C THR A 92 -2.73 8.61 -1.36
N THR A 93 -2.73 7.34 -0.92
CA THR A 93 -2.62 6.23 -1.84
C THR A 93 -3.89 6.06 -2.67
N ASN A 94 -5.08 6.12 -2.04
CA ASN A 94 -6.34 6.03 -2.79
C ASN A 94 -6.51 7.20 -3.77
N ILE A 95 -6.07 8.41 -3.41
CA ILE A 95 -6.04 9.56 -4.34
C ILE A 95 -5.10 9.28 -5.51
N SER A 96 -3.89 8.77 -5.27
CA SER A 96 -2.95 8.41 -6.35
C SER A 96 -3.56 7.42 -7.35
N TYR A 97 -4.24 6.38 -6.86
CA TYR A 97 -4.94 5.43 -7.71
C TYR A 97 -6.13 6.05 -8.44
N TYR A 98 -6.93 6.89 -7.76
CA TYR A 98 -8.05 7.59 -8.37
C TYR A 98 -7.62 8.53 -9.48
N LEU A 99 -6.52 9.27 -9.31
CA LEU A 99 -5.99 10.16 -10.35
C LEU A 99 -5.54 9.41 -11.59
N PHE A 100 -5.05 8.17 -11.43
CA PHE A 100 -4.51 7.38 -12.54
C PHE A 100 -5.60 6.56 -13.27
N PHE A 101 -6.54 5.98 -12.53
CA PHE A 101 -7.61 5.15 -13.10
C PHE A 101 -8.93 5.91 -13.29
N GLY A 102 -9.03 7.14 -12.81
CA GLY A 102 -10.20 8.01 -12.94
C GLY A 102 -11.47 7.41 -12.34
N LYS A 103 -12.63 7.75 -12.93
CA LYS A 103 -13.95 7.22 -12.51
C LYS A 103 -14.10 5.71 -12.76
N ASN A 104 -13.21 5.09 -13.53
CA ASN A 104 -13.24 3.65 -13.82
C ASN A 104 -12.78 2.82 -12.61
N MET A 105 -12.13 3.44 -11.61
CA MET A 105 -11.74 2.80 -10.35
C MET A 105 -12.93 2.23 -9.56
N PHE A 106 -14.12 2.81 -9.71
CA PHE A 106 -15.34 2.41 -8.98
C PHE A 106 -16.36 1.67 -9.86
N ARG A 107 -16.01 1.36 -11.11
CA ARG A 107 -16.88 0.61 -12.03
C ARG A 107 -16.43 -0.85 -12.08
N ASP A 108 -17.36 -1.77 -11.82
CA ASP A 108 -17.12 -3.22 -11.92
C ASP A 108 -16.74 -3.68 -13.33
N GLU A 109 -17.00 -2.87 -14.35
CA GLU A 109 -16.64 -3.12 -15.75
C GLU A 109 -15.13 -3.06 -16.01
N ALA A 110 -14.36 -2.41 -15.13
CA ALA A 110 -12.92 -2.37 -15.22
C ALA A 110 -12.33 -3.69 -14.71
N LYS A 111 -12.06 -4.62 -15.63
CA LYS A 111 -11.28 -5.86 -15.38
C LYS A 111 -9.92 -5.60 -14.69
N ILE A 112 -9.46 -4.35 -14.69
CA ILE A 112 -8.20 -3.88 -14.12
C ILE A 112 -8.51 -2.66 -13.23
N GLY A 113 -8.30 -2.79 -11.91
CA GLY A 113 -8.27 -1.63 -11.00
C GLY A 113 -9.62 -1.17 -10.41
N GLY A 114 -10.65 -2.02 -10.44
CA GLY A 114 -11.97 -1.75 -9.82
C GLY A 114 -11.99 -1.78 -8.29
N LEU A 115 -13.18 -1.61 -7.69
CA LEU A 115 -13.38 -1.57 -6.24
C LEU A 115 -12.72 -2.74 -5.48
N PRO A 116 -12.76 -4.01 -5.95
CA PRO A 116 -12.12 -5.11 -5.23
C PRO A 116 -10.59 -4.95 -5.15
N PHE A 117 -9.95 -4.35 -6.17
CA PHE A 117 -8.52 -4.04 -6.15
C PHE A 117 -8.21 -3.01 -5.07
N VAL A 118 -9.02 -1.95 -4.97
CA VAL A 118 -8.88 -0.89 -3.97
C VAL A 118 -9.02 -1.42 -2.54
N VAL A 119 -9.97 -2.32 -2.32
CA VAL A 119 -10.20 -2.97 -1.03
C VAL A 119 -9.00 -3.85 -0.66
N ILE A 120 -8.55 -4.73 -1.56
CA ILE A 120 -7.38 -5.60 -1.33
C ILE A 120 -6.14 -4.74 -1.06
N TYR A 121 -5.90 -3.72 -1.88
CA TYR A 121 -4.80 -2.79 -1.71
C TYR A 121 -4.82 -2.12 -0.33
N SER A 122 -5.97 -1.59 0.09
CA SER A 122 -6.15 -0.94 1.39
C SER A 122 -5.95 -1.91 2.56
N LEU A 123 -6.38 -3.17 2.42
CA LEU A 123 -6.14 -4.23 3.40
C LEU A 123 -4.64 -4.52 3.56
N PHE A 124 -3.91 -4.65 2.45
CA PHE A 124 -2.47 -4.87 2.47
C PHE A 124 -1.73 -3.66 3.06
N LEU A 125 -2.18 -2.43 2.78
CA LEU A 125 -1.60 -1.22 3.37
C LEU A 125 -1.75 -1.21 4.89
N MET A 126 -2.96 -1.45 5.39
CA MET A 126 -3.20 -1.49 6.84
C MET A 126 -2.46 -2.65 7.51
N THR A 127 -2.42 -3.81 6.86
CA THR A 127 -1.67 -4.98 7.34
C THR A 127 -0.17 -4.68 7.41
N GLY A 128 0.40 -4.07 6.37
CA GLY A 128 1.81 -3.69 6.33
C GLY A 128 2.15 -2.70 7.44
N LEU A 129 1.35 -1.66 7.61
CA LEU A 129 1.54 -0.66 8.68
C LEU A 129 1.52 -1.32 10.06
N LEU A 130 0.54 -2.18 10.33
CA LEU A 130 0.43 -2.88 11.62
C LEU A 130 1.56 -3.88 11.85
N TYR A 131 1.93 -4.64 10.81
CA TYR A 131 2.97 -5.65 10.87
C TYR A 131 4.34 -5.02 11.12
N PHE A 132 4.72 -4.03 10.31
CA PHE A 132 6.02 -3.39 10.44
C PHE A 132 6.12 -2.47 11.66
N LYS A 133 4.98 -2.03 12.24
CA LYS A 133 4.96 -1.33 13.54
C LYS A 133 5.43 -2.24 14.69
N LYS A 134 5.08 -3.54 14.64
CA LYS A 134 5.37 -4.51 15.72
C LYS A 134 6.85 -4.87 15.83
N ASN A 135 7.63 -4.73 14.75
CA ASN A 135 9.05 -5.11 14.69
C ASN A 135 10.01 -4.25 15.55
N LEU A 136 9.48 -3.39 16.42
CA LEU A 136 10.27 -2.62 17.38
C LEU A 136 10.18 -3.08 18.83
N LYS A 137 9.17 -3.86 19.23
CA LYS A 137 9.13 -4.36 20.61
C LYS A 137 10.25 -5.38 20.91
N SER A 138 10.95 -5.86 19.86
CA SER A 138 11.99 -6.88 19.97
C SER A 138 13.43 -6.37 20.09
N LYS A 139 13.68 -5.06 20.00
CA LYS A 139 15.02 -4.51 20.30
C LYS A 139 14.93 -3.62 21.53
N LYS A 140 14.84 -4.28 22.69
CA LYS A 140 15.43 -3.71 23.91
C LYS A 140 16.93 -3.59 23.65
N LEU A 141 17.42 -2.36 23.51
CA LEU A 141 18.80 -2.02 23.84
C LEU A 141 18.96 -2.12 25.36
#